data_AF-A0A1J4JPD6-F1
#
_entry.id   AF-A0A1J4JPD6-F1
#
_cell.length_a   1.000
_cell.length_b   1.000
_cell.length_c   1.000
_cell.angle_alpha   90.00
_cell.angle_beta   90.00
_cell.angle_gamma   90.00
#
_symmetry.space_group_name_H-M   'P 1'
#
loop_
_entity.id
_entity.type
_entity.pdbx_description
1 polymer ?
#
loop_
_entity_poly.entity_id
_entity_poly.type
_entity_poly.pdbx_seq_one_letter_code
_entity_poly.pdbx_strand_id
1 'polypeptide(L)'
;MENKMIFLLFSFVLSETLRSGFYKEKLDENQTNTYELDRQKFFLRYMAHHYEQHSNISIIVFSGETQSEKFYPESNRFYQFKGNKIEVHSELGRASYQILIADEKSCDDYVIALTLTNYINTSYLSYNQSRKVCYLFYEPDCDYRVNLDCFSNNRDTDCYIYSHEALFSGFAPVSCRSNSTCEATLSDGFLATVVGPNEGLAVLDSSTKVLAVKGQNTALSCDSYSVDYFDVFGIHELSVTSSSVRCQPAEESVLIAIVLVVVLVFVLFGGVLIYYKCRPNREAYESDEGVRRKKKLLRKQYRTSDLLPSRPVRNSEAGMEPRRDVLAPLC
;
A
#
# COMPACT_ATOMS: atom_id res chain seq x y z
N MET A 1 54.11 -8.47 -41.09
CA MET A 1 52.65 -8.35 -41.28
C MET A 1 51.99 -9.07 -40.13
N GLU A 2 51.68 -8.34 -39.06
CA GLU A 2 50.91 -8.86 -37.93
C GLU A 2 49.68 -7.97 -37.78
N ASN A 3 48.51 -8.58 -37.94
CA ASN A 3 47.21 -7.95 -37.85
C ASN A 3 46.97 -7.47 -36.42
N LYS A 4 47.08 -6.16 -36.19
CA LYS A 4 46.47 -5.51 -35.03
C LYS A 4 44.96 -5.52 -35.23
N MET A 5 44.32 -6.52 -34.63
CA MET A 5 42.87 -6.59 -34.46
C MET A 5 42.46 -5.43 -33.54
N ILE A 6 42.09 -4.30 -34.16
CA ILE A 6 41.43 -3.19 -33.48
C ILE A 6 40.01 -3.68 -33.16
N PHE A 7 39.85 -4.22 -31.96
CA PHE A 7 38.54 -4.51 -31.39
C PHE A 7 37.99 -3.19 -30.85
N LEU A 8 37.42 -2.39 -31.74
CA LEU A 8 36.59 -1.23 -31.41
C LEU A 8 35.31 -1.75 -30.74
N LEU A 9 35.38 -2.00 -29.44
CA LEU A 9 34.20 -2.11 -28.57
C LEU A 9 33.55 -0.73 -28.54
N PHE A 10 32.60 -0.52 -29.46
CA PHE A 10 31.56 0.48 -29.30
C PHE A 10 30.72 0.07 -28.09
N SER A 11 31.14 0.49 -26.90
CA SER A 11 30.23 0.69 -25.77
C SER A 11 29.28 1.82 -26.18
N PHE A 12 28.22 1.46 -26.91
CA PHE A 12 27.02 2.27 -26.97
C PHE A 12 26.49 2.34 -25.54
N VAL A 13 26.90 3.36 -24.80
CA VAL A 13 26.15 3.86 -23.66
C VAL A 13 24.87 4.43 -24.27
N LEU A 14 23.87 3.57 -24.45
CA LEU A 14 22.50 4.00 -24.72
C LEU A 14 22.08 4.76 -23.47
N SER A 15 22.23 6.08 -23.53
CA SER A 15 21.56 7.00 -22.62
C SER A 15 20.07 6.89 -22.94
N GLU A 16 19.41 5.89 -22.36
CA GLU A 16 17.95 5.83 -22.38
C GLU A 16 17.46 6.97 -21.50
N THR A 17 16.86 7.97 -22.13
CA THR A 17 16.08 8.98 -21.42
C THR A 17 14.99 8.24 -20.66
N LEU A 18 15.13 8.17 -19.35
CA LEU A 18 14.15 7.49 -18.51
C LEU A 18 12.82 8.21 -18.65
N ARG A 19 11.75 7.42 -18.79
CA ARG A 19 10.39 7.95 -18.81
C ARG A 19 9.95 8.28 -17.38
N SER A 20 8.86 9.02 -17.25
CA SER A 20 8.23 9.18 -15.95
C SER A 20 7.74 7.83 -15.42
N GLY A 21 7.92 7.58 -14.14
CA GLY A 21 7.59 6.29 -13.53
C GLY A 21 8.38 6.00 -12.27
N PHE A 22 8.09 4.84 -11.69
CA PHE A 22 8.79 4.29 -10.51
C PHE A 22 9.76 3.20 -10.96
N TYR A 23 11.01 3.28 -10.51
CA TYR A 23 12.09 2.38 -10.90
C TYR A 23 12.81 1.83 -9.68
N LYS A 24 13.17 0.55 -9.74
CA LYS A 24 14.01 -0.12 -8.74
C LYS A 24 15.33 -0.48 -9.38
N GLU A 25 16.39 0.14 -8.91
CA GLU A 25 17.72 -0.01 -9.46
C GLU A 25 18.64 -0.78 -8.52
N LYS A 26 19.66 -1.39 -9.12
CA LYS A 26 20.75 -2.05 -8.43
C LYS A 26 22.05 -1.64 -9.08
N LEU A 27 23.04 -1.37 -8.25
CA LEU A 27 24.39 -1.06 -8.69
C LEU A 27 25.34 -2.07 -8.06
N ASP A 28 26.19 -2.70 -8.86
CA ASP A 28 27.30 -3.46 -8.30
C ASP A 28 28.46 -2.51 -7.90
N GLU A 29 29.42 -3.02 -7.13
CA GLU A 29 30.53 -2.24 -6.60
C GLU A 29 31.33 -1.53 -7.71
N ASN A 30 31.68 -0.26 -7.50
CA ASN A 30 32.40 0.60 -8.45
C ASN A 30 31.70 0.84 -9.79
N GLN A 31 30.40 0.55 -9.90
CA GLN A 31 29.62 0.95 -11.07
C GLN A 31 29.07 2.37 -10.91
N THR A 32 28.67 2.97 -12.02
CA THR A 32 27.99 4.27 -12.05
C THR A 32 26.82 4.18 -13.02
N ASN A 33 25.63 4.52 -12.55
CA ASN A 33 24.50 4.79 -13.43
C ASN A 33 24.43 6.30 -13.70
N THR A 34 24.20 6.65 -14.96
CA THR A 34 24.08 8.04 -15.39
C THR A 34 22.67 8.27 -15.91
N TYR A 35 22.03 9.34 -15.43
CA TYR A 35 20.69 9.73 -15.80
C TYR A 35 20.72 11.12 -16.42
N GLU A 36 20.35 11.23 -17.68
CA GLU A 36 20.11 12.51 -18.35
C GLU A 36 18.66 12.93 -18.11
N LEU A 37 18.48 14.15 -17.58
CA LEU A 37 17.17 14.69 -17.26
C LEU A 37 16.74 15.69 -18.33
N ASP A 38 15.59 15.43 -18.95
CA ASP A 38 14.95 16.36 -19.89
C ASP A 38 13.65 16.91 -19.27
N ARG A 39 13.76 18.04 -18.55
CA ARG A 39 12.61 18.70 -17.88
C ARG A 39 11.80 17.77 -16.98
N GLN A 40 12.51 16.91 -16.26
CA GLN A 40 11.96 15.96 -15.33
C GLN A 40 12.42 16.28 -13.90
N LYS A 41 11.56 15.95 -12.93
CA LYS A 41 11.95 15.85 -11.53
C LYS A 41 12.48 14.44 -11.28
N PHE A 42 13.63 14.37 -10.62
CA PHE A 42 14.26 13.12 -10.24
C PHE A 42 14.28 13.01 -8.72
N PHE A 43 13.59 12.00 -8.19
CA PHE A 43 13.58 11.68 -6.77
C PHE A 43 14.29 10.35 -6.57
N LEU A 44 15.17 10.28 -5.58
CA LEU A 44 15.88 9.05 -5.25
C LEU A 44 15.79 8.76 -3.76
N ARG A 45 15.55 7.48 -3.44
CA ARG A 45 15.60 6.93 -2.08
C ARG A 45 16.61 5.80 -2.04
N TYR A 46 17.62 5.95 -1.19
CA TYR A 46 18.59 4.91 -0.89
C TYR A 46 18.01 3.93 0.15
N MET A 47 18.17 2.63 -0.07
CA MET A 47 17.67 1.60 0.84
C MET A 47 18.86 0.89 1.50
N ALA A 48 19.32 1.36 2.66
CA ALA A 48 20.43 0.71 3.35
C ALA A 48 20.02 -0.64 3.94
N HIS A 49 20.96 -1.59 3.95
CA HIS A 49 20.78 -2.82 4.71
C HIS A 49 20.96 -2.57 6.22
N HIS A 50 20.33 -3.39 7.07
CA HIS A 50 20.36 -3.23 8.54
C HIS A 50 21.75 -3.18 9.18
N TYR A 51 22.80 -3.63 8.49
CA TYR A 51 24.18 -3.64 8.98
C TYR A 51 25.03 -2.48 8.43
N GLU A 52 24.51 -1.66 7.53
CA GLU A 52 25.22 -0.54 6.93
C GLU A 52 24.95 0.74 7.73
N GLN A 53 26.00 1.31 8.33
CA GLN A 53 25.90 2.56 9.09
C GLN A 53 25.94 3.81 8.20
N HIS A 54 26.43 3.69 6.96
CA HIS A 54 26.65 4.79 6.04
C HIS A 54 26.15 4.42 4.64
N SER A 55 25.81 5.44 3.85
CA SER A 55 25.43 5.25 2.44
C SER A 55 26.60 4.65 1.66
N ASN A 56 26.34 3.56 0.93
CA ASN A 56 27.32 2.98 0.01
C ASN A 56 27.24 3.59 -1.41
N ILE A 57 26.33 4.55 -1.62
CA ILE A 57 26.23 5.30 -2.87
C ILE A 57 26.67 6.75 -2.68
N SER A 58 27.33 7.30 -3.70
CA SER A 58 27.55 8.73 -3.86
C SER A 58 26.80 9.25 -5.08
N ILE A 59 26.34 10.49 -5.00
CA ILE A 59 25.55 11.14 -6.04
C ILE A 59 26.25 12.43 -6.44
N ILE A 60 26.40 12.64 -7.75
CA ILE A 60 26.92 13.88 -8.33
C ILE A 60 25.88 14.44 -9.29
N VAL A 61 25.58 15.73 -9.15
CA VAL A 61 24.66 16.45 -10.01
C VAL A 61 25.42 17.37 -10.93
N PHE A 62 25.03 17.42 -12.20
CA PHE A 62 25.62 18.29 -13.22
C PHE A 62 24.56 19.26 -13.76
N SER A 63 24.95 20.52 -13.92
CA SER A 63 24.16 21.55 -14.59
C SER A 63 25.06 22.27 -15.61
N GLY A 64 24.90 21.91 -16.89
CA GLY A 64 25.85 22.29 -17.93
C GLY A 64 27.26 21.77 -17.64
N GLU A 65 28.22 22.68 -17.49
CA GLU A 65 29.63 22.36 -17.20
C GLU A 65 29.94 22.32 -15.70
N THR A 66 28.99 22.70 -14.83
CA THR A 66 29.19 22.72 -13.37
C THR A 66 28.76 21.38 -12.77
N GLN A 67 29.55 20.85 -11.84
CA GLN A 67 29.23 19.66 -11.06
C GLN A 67 29.18 19.99 -9.56
N SER A 68 28.34 19.26 -8.83
CA SER A 68 28.30 19.31 -7.36
C SER A 68 29.50 18.59 -6.74
N GLU A 69 29.69 18.76 -5.43
CA GLU A 69 30.44 17.78 -4.62
C GLU A 69 29.67 16.45 -4.53
N LYS A 70 30.36 15.38 -4.08
CA LYS A 70 29.73 14.09 -3.83
C LYS A 70 28.73 14.21 -2.66
N PHE A 71 27.49 13.83 -2.92
CA PHE A 71 26.45 13.73 -1.91
C PHE A 71 26.23 12.28 -1.49
N TYR A 72 26.08 12.04 -0.18
CA TYR A 72 25.81 10.72 0.39
C TYR A 72 24.41 10.74 1.03
N PRO A 73 23.39 10.16 0.38
CA PRO A 73 22.02 10.25 0.88
C PRO A 73 21.81 9.44 2.15
N GLU A 74 20.99 9.94 3.07
CA GLU A 74 20.52 9.18 4.22
C GLU A 74 19.68 7.97 3.79
N SER A 75 19.74 6.91 4.59
CA SER A 75 18.96 5.70 4.35
C SER A 75 17.46 5.96 4.49
N ASN A 76 16.68 5.31 3.62
CA ASN A 76 15.22 5.32 3.61
C ASN A 76 14.57 6.69 3.42
N ARG A 77 15.33 7.69 2.96
CA ARG A 77 14.85 9.05 2.72
C ARG A 77 14.83 9.38 1.23
N PHE A 78 13.75 10.01 0.76
CA PHE A 78 13.71 10.60 -0.59
C PHE A 78 14.42 11.95 -0.61
N TYR A 79 15.20 12.16 -1.67
CA TYR A 79 15.80 13.44 -2.04
C TYR A 79 15.40 13.79 -3.47
N GLN A 80 15.18 15.08 -3.74
CA GLN A 80 15.01 15.61 -5.08
C GLN A 80 16.36 16.09 -5.63
N PHE A 81 16.72 15.71 -6.85
CA PHE A 81 17.96 16.16 -7.49
C PHE A 81 17.64 17.08 -8.67
N LYS A 82 18.28 18.26 -8.70
CA LYS A 82 18.05 19.30 -9.72
C LYS A 82 19.30 19.54 -10.55
N GLY A 83 19.28 19.06 -11.79
CA GLY A 83 20.34 19.26 -12.78
C GLY A 83 19.95 18.70 -14.13
N ASN A 84 20.87 18.77 -15.09
CA ASN A 84 20.69 18.20 -16.43
C ASN A 84 21.13 16.73 -16.47
N LYS A 85 22.06 16.34 -15.59
CA LYS A 85 22.57 14.97 -15.50
C LYS A 85 22.83 14.61 -14.04
N ILE A 86 22.53 13.38 -13.66
CA ILE A 86 22.78 12.83 -12.34
C ILE A 86 23.60 11.55 -12.49
N GLU A 87 24.67 11.44 -11.72
CA GLU A 87 25.47 10.22 -11.63
C GLU A 87 25.29 9.61 -10.24
N VAL A 88 24.92 8.32 -10.19
CA VAL A 88 24.80 7.53 -8.97
C VAL A 88 25.88 6.46 -9.01
N HIS A 89 26.83 6.54 -8.09
CA HIS A 89 27.99 5.66 -8.03
C HIS A 89 27.94 4.79 -6.77
N SER A 90 28.27 3.50 -6.88
CA SER A 90 28.40 2.60 -5.72
C SER A 90 29.86 2.52 -5.33
N GLU A 91 30.16 2.98 -4.12
CA GLU A 91 31.52 3.00 -3.59
C GLU A 91 31.90 1.63 -3.00
N LEU A 92 30.97 1.00 -2.28
CA LEU A 92 31.25 -0.21 -1.49
C LEU A 92 30.14 -1.25 -1.65
N GLY A 93 30.49 -2.39 -2.23
CA GLY A 93 29.56 -3.51 -2.40
C GLY A 93 28.38 -3.19 -3.32
N ARG A 94 27.32 -3.99 -3.20
CA ARG A 94 26.12 -3.85 -4.01
C ARG A 94 25.13 -2.90 -3.34
N ALA A 95 24.66 -1.91 -4.09
CA ALA A 95 23.65 -0.97 -3.65
C ALA A 95 22.30 -1.24 -4.32
N SER A 96 21.21 -0.92 -3.62
CA SER A 96 19.88 -0.82 -4.22
C SER A 96 19.23 0.49 -3.84
N TYR A 97 18.58 1.11 -4.81
CA TYR A 97 17.91 2.39 -4.63
C TYR A 97 16.66 2.43 -5.49
N GLN A 98 15.78 3.34 -5.13
CA GLN A 98 14.50 3.57 -5.77
C GLN A 98 14.52 4.95 -6.42
N ILE A 99 13.99 5.04 -7.63
CA ILE A 99 13.86 6.31 -8.37
C ILE A 99 12.39 6.55 -8.66
N LEU A 100 11.93 7.78 -8.46
CA LEU A 100 10.73 8.29 -9.12
C LEU A 100 11.15 9.39 -10.10
N ILE A 101 10.67 9.27 -11.33
CA ILE A 101 10.76 10.32 -12.33
C ILE A 101 9.37 10.85 -12.62
N ALA A 102 9.22 12.16 -12.52
CA ALA A 102 7.96 12.84 -12.82
C ALA A 102 8.21 14.01 -13.75
N ASP A 103 7.21 14.40 -14.54
CA ASP A 103 7.28 15.62 -15.31
C ASP A 103 7.49 16.83 -14.39
N GLU A 104 8.27 17.82 -14.84
CA GLU A 104 8.49 19.07 -14.10
C GLU A 104 7.18 19.79 -13.75
N LYS A 105 6.13 19.59 -14.54
CA LYS A 105 4.82 20.21 -14.31
C LYS A 105 4.02 19.55 -13.19
N SER A 106 4.32 18.29 -12.84
CA SER A 106 3.53 17.51 -11.89
C SER A 106 3.75 17.98 -10.45
N CYS A 107 4.98 18.40 -10.13
CA CYS A 107 5.35 18.83 -8.79
C CYS A 107 6.20 20.10 -8.81
N ASP A 108 5.85 21.03 -7.94
CA ASP A 108 6.75 22.10 -7.56
C ASP A 108 7.72 21.57 -6.48
N ASP A 109 8.52 22.44 -5.87
CA ASP A 109 9.54 22.01 -4.90
C ASP A 109 8.96 21.45 -3.59
N TYR A 110 7.66 21.62 -3.34
CA TYR A 110 7.01 21.15 -2.12
C TYR A 110 6.53 19.71 -2.28
N VAL A 111 7.41 18.79 -1.92
CA VAL A 111 7.15 17.35 -1.94
C VAL A 111 7.23 16.81 -0.51
N ILE A 112 6.18 16.11 -0.11
CA ILE A 112 6.09 15.37 1.15
C ILE A 112 6.22 13.89 0.81
N ALA A 113 7.25 13.24 1.34
CA ALA A 113 7.38 11.80 1.23
C ALA A 113 6.75 11.11 2.43
N LEU A 114 6.17 9.94 2.17
CA LEU A 114 5.48 9.11 3.14
C LEU A 114 6.16 7.74 3.21
N THR A 115 6.40 7.22 4.41
CA THR A 115 6.76 5.80 4.64
C THR A 115 5.62 5.15 5.42
N LEU A 116 5.24 3.90 5.10
CA LEU A 116 3.99 3.32 5.61
C LEU A 116 4.18 2.18 6.59
N THR A 117 3.22 2.09 7.52
CA THR A 117 2.57 0.80 7.77
C THR A 117 1.05 0.80 7.74
N ASN A 118 0.26 1.87 7.95
CA ASN A 118 -1.22 1.71 7.92
C ASN A 118 -2.12 2.94 7.68
N TYR A 119 -1.81 4.12 8.21
CA TYR A 119 -2.67 5.31 8.04
C TYR A 119 -1.83 6.57 8.12
N ILE A 120 -2.05 7.45 7.16
CA ILE A 120 -1.46 8.77 7.13
C ILE A 120 -2.64 9.72 7.01
N ASN A 121 -2.67 10.74 7.85
CA ASN A 121 -3.49 11.92 7.63
C ASN A 121 -2.52 13.09 7.70
N THR A 122 -2.45 13.83 6.61
CA THR A 122 -1.66 15.04 6.52
C THR A 122 -2.65 16.18 6.39
N SER A 123 -2.43 17.32 7.02
CA SER A 123 -3.06 18.55 6.59
C SER A 123 -1.94 19.52 6.29
N TYR A 124 -1.98 20.13 5.12
CA TYR A 124 -0.95 21.06 4.71
C TYR A 124 -1.60 22.33 4.25
N LEU A 125 -1.47 23.37 5.08
CA LEU A 125 -1.90 24.73 4.77
C LEU A 125 -0.76 25.45 4.06
N SER A 126 -0.79 25.46 2.72
CA SER A 126 0.14 26.32 1.97
C SER A 126 -0.35 27.76 2.01
N TYR A 127 0.49 28.67 2.49
CA TYR A 127 0.30 30.10 2.30
C TYR A 127 1.35 30.59 1.31
N ASN A 128 0.96 30.69 0.04
CA ASN A 128 1.49 31.71 -0.88
C ASN A 128 2.95 31.55 -1.39
N GLN A 129 3.50 30.34 -1.51
CA GLN A 129 4.79 30.13 -2.20
C GLN A 129 4.78 28.99 -3.22
N SER A 130 3.98 27.95 -3.01
CA SER A 130 3.77 26.90 -4.00
C SER A 130 2.29 26.64 -4.21
N ARG A 131 1.90 26.58 -5.48
CA ARG A 131 0.52 26.26 -5.89
C ARG A 131 0.32 24.76 -6.01
N LYS A 132 1.36 23.96 -5.78
CA LYS A 132 1.31 22.51 -5.85
C LYS A 132 1.87 21.87 -4.59
N VAL A 133 1.19 20.83 -4.14
CA VAL A 133 1.67 19.94 -3.08
C VAL A 133 1.73 18.54 -3.65
N CYS A 134 2.87 17.89 -3.50
CA CYS A 134 3.03 16.51 -3.94
C CYS A 134 3.23 15.57 -2.76
N TYR A 135 2.52 14.46 -2.77
CA TYR A 135 2.70 13.35 -1.87
C TYR A 135 3.35 12.20 -2.64
N LEU A 136 4.56 11.85 -2.22
CA LEU A 136 5.34 10.77 -2.78
C LEU A 136 5.26 9.55 -1.86
N PHE A 137 4.85 8.43 -2.43
CA PHE A 137 4.98 7.14 -1.78
C PHE A 137 5.48 6.10 -2.78
N TYR A 138 6.54 5.37 -2.44
CA TYR A 138 7.00 4.26 -3.27
C TYR A 138 7.59 3.13 -2.43
N GLU A 139 6.96 1.97 -2.56
CA GLU A 139 7.46 0.67 -2.11
C GLU A 139 7.10 -0.34 -3.22
N PRO A 140 8.10 -0.96 -3.87
CA PRO A 140 7.85 -1.91 -4.95
C PRO A 140 7.17 -3.19 -4.44
N ASP A 141 6.46 -3.87 -5.32
CA ASP A 141 5.78 -5.15 -5.08
C ASP A 141 4.71 -5.08 -3.97
N CYS A 142 4.10 -3.90 -3.80
CA CYS A 142 3.07 -3.65 -2.79
C CYS A 142 1.82 -2.98 -3.40
N ASP A 143 0.66 -3.38 -2.89
CA ASP A 143 -0.67 -2.90 -3.26
C ASP A 143 -1.24 -1.98 -2.18
N TYR A 144 -1.85 -0.88 -2.62
CA TYR A 144 -2.36 0.19 -1.78
C TYR A 144 -3.80 0.54 -2.13
N ARG A 145 -4.57 0.93 -1.11
CA ARG A 145 -5.78 1.74 -1.27
C ARG A 145 -5.47 3.16 -0.81
N VAL A 146 -5.63 4.11 -1.72
CA VAL A 146 -5.35 5.52 -1.50
C VAL A 146 -6.65 6.28 -1.58
N ASN A 147 -6.94 7.06 -0.53
CA ASN A 147 -8.04 8.01 -0.47
C ASN A 147 -7.43 9.40 -0.27
N LEU A 148 -7.52 10.25 -1.30
CA LEU A 148 -7.07 11.64 -1.24
C LEU A 148 -8.28 12.54 -1.04
N ASP A 149 -8.41 13.09 0.17
CA ASP A 149 -9.38 14.11 0.53
C ASP A 149 -8.85 15.49 0.13
N CYS A 150 -9.40 16.02 -0.96
CA CYS A 150 -8.97 17.26 -1.56
C CYS A 150 -9.75 18.44 -0.98
N PHE A 151 -9.43 18.92 0.23
CA PHE A 151 -10.07 20.14 0.75
C PHE A 151 -9.30 21.39 0.31
N SER A 152 -10.03 22.38 -0.20
CA SER A 152 -9.45 23.66 -0.54
C SER A 152 -10.52 24.74 -0.45
N ASN A 153 -10.08 25.93 -0.03
CA ASN A 153 -10.93 27.11 -0.04
C ASN A 153 -11.18 27.63 -1.47
N ASN A 154 -10.49 27.09 -2.48
CA ASN A 154 -10.69 27.42 -3.88
C ASN A 154 -11.37 26.28 -4.64
N ARG A 155 -12.35 26.61 -5.48
CA ARG A 155 -13.12 25.66 -6.30
C ARG A 155 -12.35 25.12 -7.51
N ASP A 156 -11.34 25.86 -7.96
CA ASP A 156 -10.50 25.53 -9.11
C ASP A 156 -9.27 24.70 -8.71
N THR A 157 -9.22 24.22 -7.47
CA THR A 157 -8.21 23.27 -7.03
C THR A 157 -8.53 21.89 -7.60
N ASP A 158 -7.55 21.32 -8.30
CA ASP A 158 -7.61 19.97 -8.86
C ASP A 158 -6.68 19.02 -8.11
N CYS A 159 -7.14 17.81 -7.87
CA CYS A 159 -6.37 16.76 -7.22
C CYS A 159 -6.21 15.56 -8.15
N TYR A 160 -4.99 15.02 -8.22
CA TYR A 160 -4.62 13.91 -9.10
C TYR A 160 -3.87 12.84 -8.32
N ILE A 161 -4.15 11.57 -8.62
CA ILE A 161 -3.39 10.41 -8.16
C ILE A 161 -2.82 9.69 -9.37
N TYR A 162 -1.50 9.71 -9.49
CA TYR A 162 -0.73 9.04 -10.52
C TYR A 162 -0.24 7.68 -10.01
N SER A 163 -0.67 6.62 -10.70
CA SER A 163 -0.11 5.28 -10.55
C SER A 163 1.19 5.13 -11.35
N HIS A 164 1.89 4.00 -11.18
CA HIS A 164 3.00 3.63 -12.07
C HIS A 164 2.60 3.69 -13.55
N GLU A 165 1.44 3.11 -13.90
CA GLU A 165 0.92 3.12 -15.27
C GLU A 165 0.55 4.53 -15.75
N ALA A 166 -0.03 5.37 -14.89
CA ALA A 166 -0.39 6.74 -15.24
C ALA A 166 0.87 7.59 -15.57
N LEU A 167 1.97 7.38 -14.86
CA LEU A 167 3.24 8.04 -15.15
C LEU A 167 3.93 7.46 -16.39
N PHE A 168 3.92 6.14 -16.56
CA PHE A 168 4.73 5.46 -17.56
C PHE A 168 4.08 5.38 -18.95
N SER A 169 2.79 5.02 -19.02
CA SER A 169 2.08 4.74 -20.26
C SER A 169 1.10 5.84 -20.66
N GLY A 170 1.11 6.98 -19.95
CA GLY A 170 0.26 8.13 -20.25
C GLY A 170 -1.23 7.85 -20.01
N PHE A 171 -1.57 6.85 -19.19
CA PHE A 171 -2.93 6.70 -18.71
C PHE A 171 -3.34 7.93 -17.91
N ALA A 172 -4.61 8.31 -18.02
CA ALA A 172 -5.12 9.42 -17.24
C ALA A 172 -4.98 9.12 -15.74
N PRO A 173 -4.48 10.07 -14.92
CA PRO A 173 -4.50 9.91 -13.47
C PRO A 173 -5.95 9.87 -12.97
N VAL A 174 -6.13 9.30 -11.77
CA VAL A 174 -7.41 9.43 -11.06
C VAL A 174 -7.52 10.88 -10.58
N SER A 175 -8.59 11.56 -10.93
CA SER A 175 -8.78 12.98 -10.62
C SER A 175 -10.08 13.27 -9.89
N CYS A 176 -10.07 14.25 -8.99
CA CYS A 176 -11.23 14.79 -8.33
C CYS A 176 -11.05 16.31 -8.12
N ARG A 177 -12.18 17.00 -7.95
CA ARG A 177 -12.21 18.45 -7.73
C ARG A 177 -12.09 18.78 -6.25
N SER A 178 -11.84 20.05 -5.96
CA SER A 178 -11.94 20.65 -4.63
C SER A 178 -13.19 20.22 -3.86
N ASN A 179 -13.01 19.93 -2.58
CA ASN A 179 -13.99 19.43 -1.61
C ASN A 179 -14.62 18.08 -2.01
N SER A 180 -13.82 17.21 -2.62
CA SER A 180 -14.17 15.83 -2.97
C SER A 180 -13.05 14.87 -2.55
N THR A 181 -13.39 13.59 -2.50
CA THR A 181 -12.42 12.51 -2.28
C THR A 181 -12.16 11.77 -3.59
N CYS A 182 -10.88 11.51 -3.89
CA CYS A 182 -10.42 10.60 -4.92
C CYS A 182 -10.08 9.26 -4.27
N GLU A 183 -10.52 8.13 -4.83
CA GLU A 183 -10.13 6.80 -4.35
C GLU A 183 -9.45 6.00 -5.46
N ALA A 184 -8.35 5.31 -5.14
CA ALA A 184 -7.62 4.48 -6.08
C ALA A 184 -7.05 3.22 -5.41
N THR A 185 -7.01 2.11 -6.15
CA THR A 185 -6.23 0.93 -5.78
C THR A 185 -5.03 0.85 -6.70
N LEU A 186 -3.82 0.89 -6.13
CA LEU A 186 -2.57 1.14 -6.85
C LEU A 186 -1.52 0.11 -6.47
N SER A 187 -0.62 -0.22 -7.40
CA SER A 187 0.56 -1.03 -7.13
C SER A 187 1.84 -0.20 -7.29
N ASP A 188 2.91 -0.62 -6.62
CA ASP A 188 4.27 -0.11 -6.80
C ASP A 188 4.42 1.39 -6.53
N GLY A 189 3.62 1.94 -5.61
CA GLY A 189 3.67 3.34 -5.23
C GLY A 189 2.70 4.25 -6.00
N PHE A 190 2.73 5.52 -5.63
CA PHE A 190 1.92 6.57 -6.25
C PHE A 190 2.51 7.95 -6.02
N LEU A 191 2.15 8.87 -6.91
CA LEU A 191 2.37 10.30 -6.77
C LEU A 191 1.01 10.97 -6.71
N ALA A 192 0.65 11.56 -5.57
CA ALA A 192 -0.56 12.37 -5.48
C ALA A 192 -0.19 13.85 -5.54
N THR A 193 -0.95 14.63 -6.30
CA THR A 193 -0.69 16.06 -6.51
C THR A 193 -1.95 16.85 -6.25
N VAL A 194 -1.80 17.99 -5.58
CA VAL A 194 -2.87 18.95 -5.29
C VAL A 194 -2.46 20.26 -5.92
N VAL A 195 -3.20 20.71 -6.92
CA VAL A 195 -2.87 21.87 -7.75
C VAL A 195 -3.91 22.96 -7.52
N GLY A 196 -3.49 24.06 -6.93
CA GLY A 196 -4.29 25.27 -6.75
C GLY A 196 -4.41 26.10 -8.04
N PRO A 197 -5.27 27.13 -8.02
CA PRO A 197 -5.52 28.02 -9.16
C PRO A 197 -4.26 28.75 -9.66
N ASN A 198 -4.27 29.10 -10.96
CA ASN A 198 -3.21 29.87 -11.61
C ASN A 198 -3.16 31.35 -11.19
N GLU A 199 -4.15 31.86 -10.46
CA GLU A 199 -4.21 33.25 -10.01
C GLU A 199 -4.75 33.33 -8.56
N GLY A 200 -4.24 34.29 -7.79
CA GLY A 200 -4.66 34.53 -6.40
C GLY A 200 -3.92 33.74 -5.33
N LEU A 201 -4.36 33.93 -4.07
CA LEU A 201 -3.91 33.20 -2.89
C LEU A 201 -4.68 31.87 -2.82
N ALA A 202 -3.97 30.75 -2.87
CA ALA A 202 -4.55 29.43 -2.63
C ALA A 202 -4.16 28.96 -1.23
N VAL A 203 -5.15 28.60 -0.42
CA VAL A 203 -4.92 27.79 0.78
C VAL A 203 -5.36 26.38 0.42
N LEU A 204 -4.37 25.52 0.22
CA LEU A 204 -4.58 24.09 0.04
C LEU A 204 -4.73 23.49 1.45
N ASP A 205 -5.63 22.52 1.64
CA ASP A 205 -5.73 21.74 2.87
C ASP A 205 -6.05 20.28 2.47
N SER A 206 -5.02 19.52 2.11
CA SER A 206 -5.21 18.16 1.62
C SER A 206 -4.85 17.12 2.66
N SER A 207 -5.69 16.10 2.76
CA SER A 207 -5.46 14.89 3.54
C SER A 207 -5.38 13.66 2.65
N THR A 208 -4.34 12.86 2.83
CA THR A 208 -4.12 11.65 2.04
C THR A 208 -4.09 10.45 2.97
N LYS A 209 -5.14 9.63 2.92
CA LYS A 209 -5.21 8.34 3.60
C LYS A 209 -4.67 7.25 2.70
N VAL A 210 -3.70 6.49 3.21
CA VAL A 210 -3.14 5.34 2.50
C VAL A 210 -3.22 4.11 3.39
N LEU A 211 -3.80 3.03 2.84
CA LEU A 211 -3.86 1.72 3.46
C LEU A 211 -3.07 0.72 2.60
N ALA A 212 -2.06 0.10 3.18
CA ALA A 212 -1.38 -1.03 2.56
C ALA A 212 -2.30 -2.26 2.59
N VAL A 213 -2.56 -2.87 1.44
CA VAL A 213 -3.46 -4.03 1.29
C VAL A 213 -2.68 -5.33 1.25
N LYS A 214 -1.56 -5.34 0.52
CA LYS A 214 -0.73 -6.53 0.30
C LYS A 214 0.70 -6.09 -0.05
N GLY A 215 1.71 -6.86 0.35
CA GLY A 215 3.09 -6.58 -0.02
C GLY A 215 4.07 -6.93 1.10
N GLN A 216 5.35 -6.65 0.87
CA GLN A 216 6.40 -6.87 1.85
C GLN A 216 6.48 -5.75 2.89
N ASN A 217 6.02 -4.54 2.55
CA ASN A 217 6.01 -3.35 3.40
C ASN A 217 7.37 -3.16 4.11
N THR A 218 8.42 -2.93 3.34
CA THR A 218 9.79 -2.86 3.86
C THR A 218 10.11 -1.57 4.60
N ALA A 219 9.22 -0.58 4.58
CA ALA A 219 9.32 0.63 5.37
C ALA A 219 9.47 0.32 6.88
N LEU A 220 10.57 0.80 7.46
CA LEU A 220 10.95 0.52 8.86
C LEU A 220 10.09 1.27 9.88
N SER A 221 9.58 2.43 9.50
CA SER A 221 8.76 3.32 10.34
C SER A 221 7.76 4.06 9.46
N CYS A 222 6.64 4.47 10.07
CA CYS A 222 5.71 5.38 9.43
C CYS A 222 6.12 6.80 9.79
N ASP A 223 6.67 7.50 8.81
CA ASP A 223 7.12 8.87 8.95
C ASP A 223 6.67 9.66 7.72
N SER A 224 6.59 10.96 7.90
CA SER A 224 6.51 11.89 6.78
C SER A 224 7.53 12.99 6.96
N TYR A 225 8.08 13.44 5.86
CA TYR A 225 9.06 14.50 5.87
C TYR A 225 8.97 15.29 4.57
N SER A 226 9.42 16.53 4.61
CA SER A 226 9.72 17.30 3.41
C SER A 226 10.90 16.66 2.69
N VAL A 227 10.77 16.52 1.39
CA VAL A 227 11.85 16.06 0.51
C VAL A 227 12.78 17.24 0.26
N ASP A 228 14.00 17.18 0.79
CA ASP A 228 15.02 18.19 0.51
C ASP A 228 15.48 18.08 -0.96
N TYR A 229 15.96 19.20 -1.51
CA TYR A 229 16.54 19.18 -2.85
C TYR A 229 18.05 19.41 -2.84
N PHE A 230 18.74 18.73 -3.74
CA PHE A 230 20.17 18.82 -3.94
C PHE A 230 20.47 19.26 -5.38
N ASP A 231 21.29 20.30 -5.52
CA ASP A 231 21.74 20.83 -6.81
C ASP A 231 23.27 20.99 -6.85
N VAL A 232 23.79 21.66 -7.89
CA VAL A 232 25.23 21.91 -8.04
C VAL A 232 25.85 22.74 -6.91
N PHE A 233 25.04 23.43 -6.10
CA PHE A 233 25.49 24.26 -4.98
C PHE A 233 25.36 23.58 -3.62
N GLY A 234 24.72 22.41 -3.54
CA GLY A 234 24.60 21.61 -2.32
C GLY A 234 23.15 21.26 -1.96
N ILE A 235 22.96 20.89 -0.69
CA ILE A 235 21.65 20.54 -0.13
C ILE A 235 20.90 21.80 0.33
N HIS A 236 19.61 21.84 0.02
CA HIS A 236 18.70 22.90 0.42
C HIS A 236 17.54 22.27 1.19
N GLU A 237 17.47 22.57 2.49
CA GLU A 237 16.41 22.09 3.35
C GLU A 237 15.13 22.92 3.13
N LEU A 238 14.03 22.24 2.88
CA LEU A 238 12.73 22.91 2.78
C LEU A 238 12.14 23.08 4.17
N SER A 239 12.12 24.33 4.65
CA SER A 239 11.49 24.66 5.92
C SER A 239 9.97 24.56 5.81
N VAL A 240 9.42 23.40 6.13
CA VAL A 240 7.97 23.23 6.28
C VAL A 240 7.59 23.56 7.72
N THR A 241 7.06 24.77 7.93
CA THR A 241 6.42 25.14 9.20
C THR A 241 5.16 24.30 9.38
N SER A 242 5.29 23.23 10.15
CA SER A 242 4.23 22.36 10.69
C SER A 242 3.31 21.68 9.67
N SER A 243 3.75 20.55 9.11
CA SER A 243 2.85 19.47 8.74
C SER A 243 2.64 18.57 9.96
N SER A 244 1.46 18.58 10.57
CA SER A 244 1.14 17.62 11.64
C SER A 244 0.74 16.29 11.02
N VAL A 245 1.70 15.57 10.44
CA VAL A 245 1.41 14.24 9.95
C VAL A 245 1.36 13.30 11.14
N ARG A 246 0.21 12.66 11.31
CA ARG A 246 0.00 11.66 12.35
C ARG A 246 -0.13 10.30 11.69
N CYS A 247 0.92 9.50 11.84
CA CYS A 247 0.81 8.07 11.61
C CYS A 247 -0.07 7.47 12.69
N GLN A 248 -1.22 6.93 12.29
CA GLN A 248 -2.09 6.18 13.20
C GLN A 248 -1.99 4.69 12.85
N PRO A 249 -2.01 3.79 13.84
CA PRO A 249 -2.31 2.39 13.54
C PRO A 249 -3.74 2.31 12.97
N ALA A 250 -4.03 1.32 12.13
CA ALA A 250 -5.39 1.09 11.66
C ALA A 250 -6.31 0.71 12.84
N GLU A 251 -6.97 1.70 13.45
CA GLU A 251 -7.81 1.52 14.66
C GLU A 251 -8.95 0.51 14.43
N GLU A 252 -9.38 0.33 13.17
CA GLU A 252 -10.51 -0.53 12.82
C GLU A 252 -10.19 -2.04 12.87
N SER A 253 -8.93 -2.44 12.66
CA SER A 253 -8.58 -3.87 12.63
C SER A 253 -8.52 -4.48 14.03
N VAL A 254 -8.08 -3.71 15.03
CA VAL A 254 -7.99 -4.16 16.43
C VAL A 254 -9.37 -4.28 17.06
N LEU A 255 -10.26 -3.30 16.84
CA LEU A 255 -11.61 -3.35 17.39
C LEU A 255 -12.44 -4.50 16.79
N ILE A 256 -12.37 -4.70 15.47
CA ILE A 256 -13.05 -5.82 14.80
C ILE A 256 -12.49 -7.16 15.27
N ALA A 257 -11.16 -7.29 15.42
CA ALA A 257 -10.55 -8.50 15.96
C ALA A 257 -11.00 -8.78 17.40
N ILE A 258 -11.07 -7.75 18.26
CA ILE A 258 -11.58 -7.87 19.63
C ILE A 258 -13.05 -8.31 19.62
N VAL A 259 -13.89 -7.69 18.80
CA VAL A 259 -15.32 -8.05 18.68
C VAL A 259 -15.47 -9.51 18.21
N LEU A 260 -14.70 -9.95 17.22
CA LEU A 260 -14.73 -11.34 16.74
C LEU A 260 -14.27 -12.33 17.80
N VAL A 261 -13.20 -12.01 18.54
CA VAL A 261 -12.73 -12.84 19.66
C VAL A 261 -13.80 -12.92 20.75
N VAL A 262 -14.45 -11.81 21.10
CA VAL A 262 -15.54 -11.79 22.09
C VAL A 262 -16.71 -12.65 21.62
N VAL A 263 -17.16 -12.52 20.38
CA VAL A 263 -18.24 -13.36 19.81
C VAL A 263 -17.86 -14.84 19.85
N LEU A 264 -16.64 -15.19 19.46
CA LEU A 264 -16.16 -16.57 19.47
C LEU A 264 -16.12 -17.15 20.89
N VAL A 265 -15.63 -16.37 21.86
CA VAL A 265 -15.64 -16.73 23.29
C VAL A 265 -17.09 -16.96 23.76
N PHE A 266 -18.02 -16.05 23.47
CA PHE A 266 -19.43 -16.22 23.84
C PHE A 266 -20.06 -17.48 23.24
N VAL A 267 -19.76 -17.80 21.97
CA VAL A 267 -20.26 -19.01 21.31
C VAL A 267 -19.68 -20.28 21.97
N LEU A 268 -18.38 -20.29 22.27
CA LEU A 268 -17.73 -21.43 22.93
C LEU A 268 -18.25 -21.64 24.34
N PHE A 269 -18.30 -20.59 25.17
CA PHE A 269 -18.82 -20.67 26.54
C PHE A 269 -20.31 -20.99 26.57
N GLY A 270 -21.11 -20.35 25.70
CA GLY A 270 -22.54 -20.66 25.56
C GLY A 270 -22.79 -22.10 25.14
N GLY A 271 -22.02 -22.60 24.15
CA GLY A 271 -22.08 -23.99 23.71
C GLY A 271 -21.70 -24.99 24.81
N VAL A 272 -20.64 -24.70 25.58
CA VAL A 272 -20.23 -25.52 26.72
C VAL A 272 -21.28 -25.52 27.82
N LEU A 273 -21.85 -24.36 28.18
CA LEU A 273 -22.90 -24.27 29.19
C LEU A 273 -24.17 -25.03 28.78
N ILE A 274 -24.59 -24.92 27.52
CA ILE A 274 -25.69 -25.70 26.97
C ILE A 274 -25.34 -27.19 27.02
N TYR A 275 -24.15 -27.60 26.62
CA TYR A 275 -23.71 -29.00 26.68
C TYR A 275 -23.73 -29.57 28.11
N TYR A 276 -23.24 -28.81 29.10
CA TYR A 276 -23.26 -29.26 30.50
C TYR A 276 -24.68 -29.33 31.08
N LYS A 277 -25.55 -28.37 30.73
CA LYS A 277 -26.95 -28.35 31.21
C LYS A 277 -27.81 -29.40 30.51
N CYS A 278 -27.55 -29.67 29.24
CA CYS A 278 -28.19 -30.71 28.45
C CYS A 278 -27.48 -32.06 28.55
N ARG A 279 -26.44 -32.21 29.40
CA ARG A 279 -25.79 -33.50 29.62
C ARG A 279 -26.84 -34.43 30.20
N PRO A 280 -27.24 -35.49 29.48
CA PRO A 280 -28.29 -36.39 29.95
C PRO A 280 -27.83 -37.00 31.26
N ASN A 281 -28.65 -36.81 32.29
CA ASN A 281 -28.38 -37.31 33.63
C ASN A 281 -28.28 -38.85 33.54
N ARG A 282 -27.05 -39.40 33.56
CA ARG A 282 -26.81 -40.84 33.38
C ARG A 282 -27.57 -41.68 34.42
N GLU A 283 -27.79 -41.10 35.61
CA GLU A 283 -28.53 -41.71 36.70
C GLU A 283 -30.02 -41.98 36.37
N ALA A 284 -30.63 -41.19 35.46
CA ALA A 284 -32.02 -41.43 35.04
C ALA A 284 -32.17 -42.61 34.06
N TYR A 285 -31.08 -43.04 33.42
CA TYR A 285 -31.07 -44.17 32.49
C TYR A 285 -30.66 -45.50 33.15
N GLU A 286 -30.06 -45.45 34.34
CA GLU A 286 -29.65 -46.63 35.13
C GLU A 286 -30.63 -46.96 36.27
N SER A 287 -31.63 -46.12 36.54
CA SER A 287 -32.72 -46.47 37.44
C SER A 287 -33.62 -47.56 36.83
N ASP A 288 -34.23 -48.38 37.69
CA ASP A 288 -35.10 -49.50 37.28
C ASP A 288 -36.30 -49.05 36.41
N GLU A 289 -36.73 -47.79 36.57
CA GLU A 289 -37.74 -47.16 35.70
C GLU A 289 -37.20 -46.74 34.33
N GLY A 290 -35.94 -46.28 34.24
CA GLY A 290 -35.26 -45.95 32.99
C GLY A 290 -35.10 -47.16 32.07
N VAL A 291 -34.74 -48.31 32.64
CA VAL A 291 -34.65 -49.60 31.93
C VAL A 291 -36.01 -50.04 31.39
N ARG A 292 -37.10 -49.83 32.15
CA ARG A 292 -38.48 -50.13 31.71
C ARG A 292 -38.95 -49.22 30.58
N ARG A 293 -38.63 -47.93 30.60
CA ARG A 293 -38.96 -46.99 29.51
C ARG A 293 -38.19 -47.32 28.22
N LYS A 294 -36.90 -47.66 28.31
CA LYS A 294 -36.08 -48.07 27.15
C LYS A 294 -36.62 -49.35 26.49
N LYS A 295 -37.03 -50.35 27.29
CA LYS A 295 -37.71 -51.56 26.79
C LYS A 295 -39.07 -51.28 26.11
N LYS A 296 -39.85 -50.29 26.61
CA LYS A 296 -41.12 -49.88 26.00
C LYS A 296 -40.95 -49.19 24.64
N LEU A 297 -39.92 -48.35 24.49
CA LEU A 297 -39.62 -47.66 23.23
C LEU A 297 -39.09 -48.62 22.16
N LEU A 298 -38.20 -49.56 22.52
CA LEU A 298 -37.74 -50.61 21.61
C LEU A 298 -38.90 -51.50 21.13
N ARG A 299 -39.86 -51.85 22.00
CA ARG A 299 -41.06 -52.61 21.59
C ARG A 299 -41.98 -51.84 20.64
N LYS A 300 -42.05 -50.51 20.72
CA LYS A 300 -42.79 -49.69 19.74
C LYS A 300 -42.07 -49.63 18.39
N GLN A 301 -40.74 -49.51 18.40
CA GLN A 301 -39.95 -49.43 17.18
C GLN A 301 -40.03 -50.73 16.36
N TYR A 302 -39.99 -51.90 17.01
CA TYR A 302 -40.19 -53.19 16.33
C TYR A 302 -41.63 -53.45 15.85
N ARG A 303 -42.65 -52.79 16.43
CA ARG A 303 -44.04 -52.92 15.98
C ARG A 303 -44.37 -52.10 14.73
N THR A 304 -43.51 -51.15 14.37
CA THR A 304 -43.73 -50.23 13.24
C THR A 304 -43.00 -50.67 11.98
N SER A 305 -42.13 -51.67 12.08
CA SER A 305 -41.34 -52.21 10.96
C SER A 305 -42.06 -53.28 10.13
N ASP A 306 -43.20 -53.82 10.60
CA ASP A 306 -43.96 -54.90 9.93
C ASP A 306 -45.12 -54.39 9.05
N LEU A 307 -45.23 -53.08 8.81
CA LEU A 307 -46.26 -52.48 7.94
C LEU A 307 -45.62 -51.69 6.80
N LEU A 308 -44.97 -52.40 5.88
CA LEU A 308 -44.68 -51.92 4.53
C LEU A 308 -45.07 -53.00 3.52
N PRO A 309 -46.24 -52.91 2.86
CA PRO A 309 -46.43 -53.57 1.59
C PRO A 309 -45.77 -52.72 0.50
N SER A 310 -44.88 -53.39 -0.21
CA SER A 310 -44.31 -53.00 -1.50
C SER A 310 -45.42 -52.77 -2.55
N ARG A 311 -45.40 -51.61 -3.21
CA ARG A 311 -45.84 -51.50 -4.61
C ARG A 311 -45.26 -50.26 -5.31
N PRO A 312 -44.86 -50.38 -6.60
CA PRO A 312 -44.20 -49.32 -7.35
C PRO A 312 -45.20 -48.56 -8.25
N VAL A 313 -45.09 -47.23 -8.32
CA VAL A 313 -45.73 -46.38 -9.35
C VAL A 313 -44.82 -45.15 -9.54
N ARG A 314 -44.02 -45.07 -10.61
CA ARG A 314 -44.27 -44.48 -11.95
C ARG A 314 -44.30 -42.94 -11.95
N ASN A 315 -43.35 -42.37 -12.70
CA ASN A 315 -43.02 -40.95 -12.88
C ASN A 315 -44.21 -40.04 -13.22
N SER A 316 -44.19 -38.82 -12.68
CA SER A 316 -44.56 -37.59 -13.40
C SER A 316 -43.98 -36.38 -12.67
N GLU A 317 -43.52 -35.42 -13.47
CA GLU A 317 -42.87 -34.16 -13.09
C GLU A 317 -43.84 -33.23 -12.35
N ALA A 318 -43.36 -32.54 -11.31
CA ALA A 318 -43.68 -31.15 -10.98
C ALA A 318 -42.86 -30.75 -9.75
N GLY A 319 -42.11 -29.66 -9.87
CA GLY A 319 -41.22 -29.16 -8.83
C GLY A 319 -41.95 -28.69 -7.57
N MET A 320 -41.28 -28.84 -6.43
CA MET A 320 -41.36 -27.89 -5.32
C MET A 320 -40.25 -28.22 -4.30
N GLU A 321 -39.71 -27.17 -3.71
CA GLU A 321 -38.57 -27.13 -2.79
C GLU A 321 -38.63 -28.17 -1.65
N PRO A 322 -37.47 -28.66 -1.16
CA PRO A 322 -37.43 -29.30 0.14
C PRO A 322 -37.45 -28.22 1.23
N ARG A 323 -38.62 -28.01 1.85
CA ARG A 323 -38.68 -27.48 3.23
C ARG A 323 -37.89 -28.44 4.12
N ARG A 324 -36.74 -27.97 4.62
CA ARG A 324 -36.08 -28.56 5.77
C ARG A 324 -36.94 -28.29 6.98
N ASP A 325 -37.78 -29.25 7.35
CA ASP A 325 -38.32 -29.31 8.70
C ASP A 325 -37.16 -29.62 9.65
N VAL A 326 -36.66 -28.55 10.25
CA VAL A 326 -35.80 -28.58 11.42
C VAL A 326 -36.59 -29.28 12.51
N LEU A 327 -36.18 -30.51 12.83
CA LEU A 327 -36.49 -31.15 14.11
C LEU A 327 -35.97 -30.22 15.20
N ALA A 328 -36.88 -29.43 15.77
CA ALA A 328 -36.66 -28.77 17.03
C ALA A 328 -36.36 -29.86 18.07
N PRO A 329 -35.23 -29.80 18.79
CA PRO A 329 -35.09 -30.59 19.99
C PRO A 329 -36.06 -30.02 21.01
N LEU A 330 -37.07 -30.82 21.36
CA LEU A 330 -37.85 -30.65 22.58
C LEU A 330 -36.86 -30.71 23.76
N CYS A 331 -36.64 -29.55 24.37
CA CYS A 331 -36.38 -29.44 25.80
C CYS A 331 -37.73 -29.39 26.51
#